data_AF-A0A1V4XVT1-F1
#
_entry.id   AF-A0A1V4XVT1-F1
#
_cell.length_a   1.000
_cell.length_b   1.000
_cell.length_c   1.000
_cell.angle_alpha   90.00
_cell.angle_beta   90.00
_cell.angle_gamma   90.00
#
_symmetry.space_group_name_H-M   'P 1'
#
loop_
_entity.id
_entity.type
_entity.pdbx_description
1 polymer ?
#
loop_
_entity_poly.entity_id
_entity_poly.type
_entity_poly.pdbx_seq_one_letter_code
_entity_poly.pdbx_strand_id
1 'polypeptide(L)'
;MTSNESLVADGVTVTIGETVYTFKTALSDPAVPYEVLIGMNYSEQMHNLFLAITAGPGAGTCYGAGTEAHPDVTSEDVWNAAIIVTAKVPGDAGNLIAKATSSANLAWDGPGSYFTQGRDAETITIDAKTYTWKSALTPLEGEVLIGASAETALANLKNAINHEGVPGTDYSCAAAHPTVTATAVTATTLAVAAKIKGDAGNKIATTETETGAEEHVSWAATTLAGGIDGTPGVKNETCTDGAYLYVCTVANTVTDSNWRRLDLGSAYY
;
A
#
# COMPACT_ATOMS: atom_id res chain seq x y z
N MET A 1 -17.04 -7.38 9.13
CA MET A 1 -17.85 -6.94 10.30
C MET A 1 -18.31 -8.16 11.08
N THR A 2 -18.18 -8.16 12.40
CA THR A 2 -18.60 -9.26 13.28
C THR A 2 -19.63 -8.80 14.30
N SER A 3 -20.45 -9.72 14.78
CA SER A 3 -21.36 -9.55 15.92
C SER A 3 -20.76 -10.26 17.14
N ASN A 4 -21.02 -9.72 18.33
CA ASN A 4 -20.71 -10.38 19.61
C ASN A 4 -21.76 -11.43 20.01
N GLU A 5 -22.42 -12.05 19.02
CA GLU A 5 -23.50 -13.03 19.18
C GLU A 5 -24.76 -12.49 19.90
N SER A 6 -24.93 -11.16 19.94
CA SER A 6 -26.12 -10.50 20.46
C SER A 6 -26.88 -9.76 19.37
N LEU A 7 -28.21 -9.75 19.48
CA LEU A 7 -29.05 -8.92 18.61
C LEU A 7 -28.77 -7.43 18.85
N VAL A 8 -28.88 -6.63 17.79
CA VAL A 8 -28.89 -5.16 17.92
C VAL A 8 -30.27 -4.66 18.36
N ALA A 9 -30.33 -3.44 18.89
CA ALA A 9 -31.59 -2.77 19.18
C ALA A 9 -32.23 -2.17 17.91
N ASP A 10 -33.54 -1.92 17.94
CA ASP A 10 -34.24 -1.18 16.88
C ASP A 10 -33.61 0.21 16.69
N GLY A 11 -33.41 0.62 15.44
CA GLY A 11 -32.81 1.90 15.07
C GLY A 11 -31.28 1.93 15.08
N VAL A 12 -30.59 0.83 15.45
CA VAL A 12 -29.14 0.73 15.28
C VAL A 12 -28.77 0.90 13.81
N THR A 13 -27.66 1.59 13.55
CA THR A 13 -27.21 1.89 12.20
C THR A 13 -25.84 1.32 11.92
N VAL A 14 -25.65 0.87 10.69
CA VAL A 14 -24.34 0.58 10.09
C VAL A 14 -24.16 1.51 8.90
N THR A 15 -23.09 2.29 8.89
CA THR A 15 -22.77 3.22 7.80
C THR A 15 -21.60 2.66 7.00
N ILE A 16 -21.73 2.65 5.68
CA ILE A 16 -20.67 2.31 4.72
C ILE A 16 -20.69 3.39 3.64
N GLY A 17 -19.58 4.12 3.46
CA GLY A 17 -19.54 5.31 2.62
C GLY A 17 -20.66 6.28 2.99
N GLU A 18 -21.49 6.65 2.02
CA GLU A 18 -22.67 7.51 2.21
C GLU A 18 -23.95 6.73 2.57
N THR A 19 -23.95 5.39 2.47
CA THR A 19 -25.13 4.55 2.71
C THR A 19 -25.27 4.25 4.20
N VAL A 20 -26.49 4.44 4.73
CA VAL A 20 -26.83 4.11 6.12
C VAL A 20 -27.86 2.98 6.16
N TYR A 21 -27.44 1.82 6.65
CA TYR A 21 -28.31 0.68 6.91
C TYR A 21 -28.89 0.80 8.31
N THR A 22 -30.22 0.78 8.43
CA THR A 22 -30.91 0.92 9.72
C THR A 22 -31.56 -0.40 10.12
N PHE A 23 -31.13 -0.99 11.22
CA PHE A 23 -31.70 -2.21 11.75
C PHE A 23 -33.06 -1.95 12.39
N LYS A 24 -34.05 -2.76 12.04
CA LYS A 24 -35.44 -2.62 12.50
C LYS A 24 -36.01 -3.93 13.03
N THR A 25 -36.77 -3.89 14.11
CA THR A 25 -37.50 -5.08 14.62
C THR A 25 -38.66 -5.48 13.70
N ALA A 26 -39.14 -4.56 12.88
CA ALA A 26 -40.08 -4.78 11.80
C ALA A 26 -39.81 -3.76 10.69
N LEU A 27 -39.83 -4.20 9.43
CA LEU A 27 -39.69 -3.30 8.29
C LEU A 27 -40.89 -2.35 8.20
N SER A 28 -40.65 -1.11 7.80
CA SER A 28 -41.66 -0.06 7.71
C SER A 28 -42.68 -0.33 6.58
N ASP A 29 -43.92 0.13 6.79
CA ASP A 29 -44.97 0.21 5.76
C ASP A 29 -45.56 1.64 5.77
N PRO A 30 -45.34 2.46 4.73
CA PRO A 30 -44.71 2.13 3.45
C PRO A 30 -43.22 1.76 3.58
N ALA A 31 -42.75 0.93 2.63
CA ALA A 31 -41.38 0.44 2.63
C ALA A 31 -40.34 1.58 2.57
N VAL A 32 -39.31 1.47 3.40
CA VAL A 32 -38.17 2.39 3.45
C VAL A 32 -36.90 1.63 3.00
N PRO A 33 -36.22 2.08 1.93
CA PRO A 33 -34.94 1.50 1.51
C PRO A 33 -33.87 1.56 2.61
N TYR A 34 -32.94 0.61 2.57
CA TYR A 34 -31.82 0.45 3.51
C TYR A 34 -32.19 0.11 4.96
N GLU A 35 -33.47 -0.19 5.25
CA GLU A 35 -33.82 -0.89 6.48
C GLU A 35 -33.36 -2.35 6.43
N VAL A 36 -32.87 -2.89 7.55
CA VAL A 36 -32.42 -4.28 7.69
C VAL A 36 -33.25 -4.93 8.80
N LEU A 37 -33.94 -6.03 8.51
CA LEU A 37 -34.74 -6.71 9.53
C LEU A 37 -33.80 -7.36 10.56
N ILE A 38 -34.04 -7.07 11.84
CA ILE A 38 -33.44 -7.80 12.96
C ILE A 38 -34.11 -9.18 12.98
N GLY A 39 -33.38 -10.20 12.53
CA GLY A 39 -33.86 -11.58 12.49
C GLY A 39 -34.08 -12.20 13.88
N MET A 40 -34.45 -13.48 13.92
CA MET A 40 -34.71 -14.21 15.17
C MET A 40 -33.44 -14.41 16.01
N ASN A 41 -32.27 -14.34 15.37
CA ASN A 41 -30.97 -14.52 16.00
C ASN A 41 -29.90 -13.65 15.33
N TYR A 42 -28.73 -13.58 15.97
CA TYR A 42 -27.60 -12.77 15.52
C TYR A 42 -27.09 -13.19 14.12
N SER A 43 -27.21 -14.46 13.75
CA SER A 43 -26.79 -14.93 12.42
C SER A 43 -27.74 -14.41 11.34
N GLU A 44 -29.04 -14.44 11.58
CA GLU A 44 -30.05 -13.93 10.65
C GLU A 44 -29.96 -12.42 10.44
N GLN A 45 -29.72 -11.61 11.48
CA GLN A 45 -29.55 -10.16 11.27
C GLN A 45 -28.29 -9.85 10.43
N MET A 46 -27.20 -10.62 10.58
CA MET A 46 -25.97 -10.42 9.80
C MET A 46 -26.18 -10.86 8.35
N HIS A 47 -26.88 -11.98 8.16
CA HIS A 47 -27.31 -12.43 6.83
C HIS A 47 -28.19 -11.38 6.14
N ASN A 48 -29.16 -10.81 6.87
CA ASN A 48 -30.03 -9.76 6.33
C ASN A 48 -29.25 -8.49 5.95
N LEU A 49 -28.21 -8.10 6.71
CA LEU A 49 -27.32 -7.01 6.34
C LEU A 49 -26.52 -7.34 5.07
N PHE A 50 -25.99 -8.56 4.95
CA PHE A 50 -25.33 -9.03 3.72
C PHE A 50 -26.26 -8.93 2.51
N LEU A 51 -27.51 -9.40 2.64
CA LEU A 51 -28.52 -9.33 1.59
C LEU A 51 -28.86 -7.89 1.22
N ALA A 52 -28.95 -6.98 2.21
CA ALA A 52 -29.18 -5.57 1.96
C ALA A 52 -28.00 -4.92 1.20
N ILE A 53 -26.75 -5.19 1.60
CA ILE A 53 -25.54 -4.66 0.95
C ILE A 53 -25.45 -5.12 -0.50
N THR A 54 -25.76 -6.38 -0.76
CA THR A 54 -25.66 -6.98 -2.10
C THR A 54 -26.94 -6.83 -2.94
N ALA A 55 -28.02 -6.29 -2.36
CA ALA A 55 -29.39 -6.41 -2.87
C ALA A 55 -29.74 -7.85 -3.31
N GLY A 56 -29.35 -8.83 -2.50
CA GLY A 56 -29.69 -10.25 -2.70
C GLY A 56 -31.19 -10.51 -2.52
N PRO A 57 -31.68 -11.75 -2.72
CA PRO A 57 -33.08 -12.09 -2.52
C PRO A 57 -33.56 -11.76 -1.09
N GLY A 58 -34.77 -11.19 -0.94
CA GLY A 58 -35.34 -10.87 0.38
C GLY A 58 -35.80 -9.42 0.57
N ALA A 59 -35.88 -8.62 -0.49
CA ALA A 59 -36.49 -7.29 -0.42
C ALA A 59 -37.95 -7.37 0.10
N GLY A 60 -38.26 -6.58 1.12
CA GLY A 60 -39.54 -6.58 1.83
C GLY A 60 -39.70 -7.65 2.92
N THR A 61 -38.75 -8.58 3.07
CA THR A 61 -38.81 -9.65 4.09
C THR A 61 -37.57 -9.75 4.96
N CYS A 62 -36.39 -9.51 4.39
CA CYS A 62 -35.09 -9.51 5.06
C CYS A 62 -34.55 -8.09 5.21
N TYR A 63 -34.85 -7.21 4.26
CA TYR A 63 -34.46 -5.80 4.24
C TYR A 63 -35.53 -4.99 3.50
N GLY A 64 -35.50 -3.66 3.64
CA GLY A 64 -36.51 -2.76 3.07
C GLY A 64 -36.63 -2.88 1.55
N ALA A 65 -37.85 -2.94 1.03
CA ALA A 65 -38.06 -2.91 -0.42
C ALA A 65 -37.59 -1.58 -1.03
N GLY A 66 -37.03 -1.63 -2.25
CA GLY A 66 -36.41 -0.47 -2.90
C GLY A 66 -34.95 -0.23 -2.52
N THR A 67 -34.36 -1.06 -1.65
CA THR A 67 -32.91 -1.07 -1.42
C THR A 67 -32.17 -1.52 -2.67
N GLU A 68 -31.21 -0.72 -3.11
CA GLU A 68 -30.30 -1.04 -4.22
C GLU A 68 -28.97 -1.59 -3.70
N ALA A 69 -28.25 -2.36 -4.52
CA ALA A 69 -26.94 -2.88 -4.13
C ALA A 69 -25.98 -1.73 -3.84
N HIS A 70 -25.16 -1.85 -2.80
CA HIS A 70 -24.26 -0.79 -2.39
C HIS A 70 -23.33 -0.39 -3.55
N PRO A 71 -23.14 0.90 -3.86
CA PRO A 71 -22.32 1.33 -4.99
C PRO A 71 -20.84 0.95 -4.83
N ASP A 72 -20.25 1.20 -3.65
CA ASP A 72 -18.80 1.11 -3.45
C ASP A 72 -18.27 -0.21 -2.85
N VAL A 73 -19.13 -1.06 -2.29
CA VAL A 73 -18.71 -2.30 -1.62
C VAL A 73 -19.55 -3.50 -2.09
N THR A 74 -18.98 -4.69 -1.97
CA THR A 74 -19.71 -5.96 -1.98
C THR A 74 -19.61 -6.60 -0.60
N SER A 75 -20.41 -7.64 -0.34
CA SER A 75 -20.32 -8.41 0.89
C SER A 75 -20.44 -9.91 0.63
N GLU A 76 -19.78 -10.69 1.46
CA GLU A 76 -19.88 -12.15 1.51
C GLU A 76 -20.34 -12.56 2.90
N ASP A 77 -21.32 -13.46 2.96
CA ASP A 77 -21.73 -14.10 4.21
C ASP A 77 -20.74 -15.21 4.56
N VAL A 78 -20.18 -15.15 5.76
CA VAL A 78 -19.24 -16.16 6.26
C VAL A 78 -19.88 -17.10 7.27
N TRP A 79 -21.19 -16.97 7.49
CA TRP A 79 -21.97 -17.66 8.52
C TRP A 79 -21.44 -17.39 9.94
N ASN A 80 -22.23 -17.71 10.97
CA ASN A 80 -21.82 -17.57 12.38
C ASN A 80 -21.40 -16.13 12.79
N ALA A 81 -22.36 -15.20 12.78
CA ALA A 81 -22.20 -13.86 13.35
C ALA A 81 -21.26 -12.90 12.60
N ALA A 82 -20.88 -13.18 11.35
CA ALA A 82 -19.98 -12.30 10.62
C ALA A 82 -20.32 -12.19 9.13
N ILE A 83 -19.92 -11.06 8.54
CA ILE A 83 -19.88 -10.83 7.09
C ILE A 83 -18.52 -10.23 6.72
N ILE A 84 -18.03 -10.54 5.54
CA ILE A 84 -16.92 -9.82 4.92
C ILE A 84 -17.51 -8.71 4.07
N VAL A 85 -16.96 -7.50 4.15
CA VAL A 85 -17.35 -6.37 3.31
C VAL A 85 -16.09 -5.87 2.61
N THR A 86 -16.13 -5.85 1.29
CA THR A 86 -14.95 -5.59 0.44
C THR A 86 -15.24 -4.40 -0.46
N ALA A 87 -14.34 -3.42 -0.47
CA ALA A 87 -14.40 -2.32 -1.44
C ALA A 87 -14.33 -2.89 -2.87
N LYS A 88 -15.20 -2.40 -3.77
CA LYS A 88 -15.18 -2.79 -5.18
C LYS A 88 -13.98 -2.21 -5.92
N VAL A 89 -13.54 -1.03 -5.50
CA VAL A 89 -12.34 -0.37 -6.03
C VAL A 89 -11.19 -0.66 -5.07
N PRO A 90 -10.09 -1.26 -5.52
CA PRO A 90 -8.89 -1.45 -4.70
C PRO A 90 -8.16 -0.11 -4.52
N GLY A 91 -7.13 -0.08 -3.68
CA GLY A 91 -6.30 1.09 -3.45
C GLY A 91 -6.87 2.06 -2.41
N ASP A 92 -6.23 3.22 -2.32
CA ASP A 92 -6.68 4.42 -1.61
C ASP A 92 -8.17 4.71 -1.74
N ALA A 93 -8.72 4.65 -2.95
CA ALA A 93 -10.12 4.96 -3.19
C ALA A 93 -11.05 4.01 -2.41
N GLY A 94 -10.69 2.73 -2.33
CA GLY A 94 -11.39 1.76 -1.49
C GLY A 94 -11.15 1.98 -0.01
N ASN A 95 -9.92 2.34 0.38
CA ASN A 95 -9.56 2.64 1.76
C ASN A 95 -10.32 3.87 2.29
N LEU A 96 -10.63 4.86 1.44
CA LEU A 96 -11.38 6.08 1.82
C LEU A 96 -12.87 5.85 2.09
N ILE A 97 -13.38 4.63 1.89
CA ILE A 97 -14.78 4.32 2.21
C ILE A 97 -14.95 4.32 3.72
N ALA A 98 -15.75 5.27 4.21
CA ALA A 98 -16.06 5.40 5.63
C ALA A 98 -16.83 4.18 6.15
N LYS A 99 -16.58 3.77 7.39
CA LYS A 99 -17.29 2.68 8.06
C LYS A 99 -17.62 3.07 9.49
N ALA A 100 -18.86 2.81 9.91
CA ALA A 100 -19.29 3.05 11.29
C ALA A 100 -20.41 2.09 11.70
N THR A 101 -20.58 1.93 13.00
CA THR A 101 -21.72 1.26 13.63
C THR A 101 -22.10 2.03 14.90
N SER A 102 -23.39 2.18 15.17
CA SER A 102 -23.87 2.80 16.42
C SER A 102 -24.07 1.80 17.56
N SER A 103 -23.84 0.50 17.32
CA SER A 103 -24.02 -0.56 18.31
C SER A 103 -22.69 -1.15 18.77
N ALA A 104 -22.58 -1.39 20.08
CA ALA A 104 -21.49 -2.16 20.68
C ALA A 104 -21.58 -3.66 20.41
N ASN A 105 -22.71 -4.15 19.87
CA ASN A 105 -22.88 -5.56 19.52
C ASN A 105 -22.32 -5.90 18.14
N LEU A 106 -21.89 -4.89 17.37
CA LEU A 106 -21.26 -5.06 16.07
C LEU A 106 -19.88 -4.40 16.08
N ALA A 107 -18.92 -5.01 15.39
CA ALA A 107 -17.57 -4.49 15.27
C ALA A 107 -17.09 -4.59 13.82
N TRP A 108 -16.46 -3.51 13.34
CA TRP A 108 -15.64 -3.56 12.13
C TRP A 108 -14.28 -4.18 12.47
N ASP A 109 -13.64 -4.77 11.46
CA ASP A 109 -12.26 -5.20 11.58
C ASP A 109 -11.32 -3.97 11.54
N GLY A 110 -10.28 -4.05 12.36
CA GLY A 110 -9.30 -2.98 12.52
C GLY A 110 -9.83 -1.76 13.29
N PRO A 111 -8.91 -0.90 13.77
CA PRO A 111 -9.27 0.41 14.31
C PRO A 111 -9.74 1.37 13.21
N GLY A 112 -10.24 2.54 13.60
CA GLY A 112 -10.50 3.66 12.69
C GLY A 112 -11.90 3.71 12.08
N SER A 113 -12.10 4.71 11.22
CA SER A 113 -13.40 5.05 10.60
C SER A 113 -13.47 4.73 9.11
N TYR A 114 -12.49 4.01 8.57
CA TYR A 114 -12.29 3.80 7.13
C TYR A 114 -11.87 2.36 6.84
N PHE A 115 -12.14 1.87 5.63
CA PHE A 115 -11.63 0.57 5.20
C PHE A 115 -10.09 0.60 5.17
N THR A 116 -9.49 -0.56 5.35
CA THR A 116 -8.04 -0.71 5.46
C THR A 116 -7.58 -1.88 4.59
N GLN A 117 -6.28 -1.97 4.31
CA GLN A 117 -5.65 -3.10 3.60
C GLN A 117 -5.83 -3.15 2.07
N GLY A 118 -6.41 -2.13 1.45
CA GLY A 118 -6.61 -2.07 0.01
C GLY A 118 -5.35 -1.86 -0.80
N ARG A 119 -4.20 -2.50 -0.50
CA ARG A 119 -2.92 -2.14 -1.13
C ARG A 119 -2.80 -2.36 -2.64
N ASP A 120 -3.79 -3.01 -3.25
CA ASP A 120 -3.75 -3.36 -4.67
C ASP A 120 -3.92 -2.11 -5.54
N ALA A 121 -3.12 -2.02 -6.60
CA ALA A 121 -3.05 -0.92 -7.55
C ALA A 121 -2.40 0.38 -7.08
N GLU A 122 -2.01 0.51 -5.82
CA GLU A 122 -1.16 1.62 -5.38
C GLU A 122 0.23 1.51 -6.00
N THR A 123 0.88 2.67 -6.17
CA THR A 123 2.15 2.74 -6.89
C THR A 123 3.23 3.48 -6.14
N ILE A 124 4.47 3.09 -6.42
CA ILE A 124 5.69 3.78 -6.06
C ILE A 124 6.42 4.08 -7.37
N THR A 125 6.70 5.34 -7.64
CA THR A 125 7.53 5.75 -8.77
C THR A 125 8.89 6.21 -8.27
N ILE A 126 9.94 5.66 -8.87
CA ILE A 126 11.33 6.08 -8.66
C ILE A 126 11.88 6.43 -10.05
N ASP A 127 12.36 7.66 -10.21
CA ASP A 127 12.78 8.18 -11.51
C ASP A 127 11.64 8.04 -12.56
N ALA A 128 11.88 7.31 -13.65
CA ALA A 128 10.87 7.03 -14.68
C ALA A 128 10.16 5.67 -14.51
N LYS A 129 10.50 4.87 -13.49
CA LYS A 129 9.94 3.53 -13.31
C LYS A 129 8.88 3.52 -12.21
N THR A 130 7.71 2.98 -12.55
CA THR A 130 6.60 2.79 -11.61
C THR A 130 6.53 1.33 -11.19
N TYR A 131 6.40 1.11 -9.89
CA TYR A 131 6.11 -0.16 -9.26
C TYR A 131 4.68 -0.15 -8.77
N THR A 132 3.90 -1.18 -9.10
CA THR A 132 2.48 -1.28 -8.73
C THR A 132 2.28 -2.46 -7.79
N TRP A 133 1.74 -2.20 -6.60
CA TRP A 133 1.39 -3.24 -5.65
C TRP A 133 0.22 -4.06 -6.18
N LYS A 134 0.33 -5.39 -6.10
CA LYS A 134 -0.70 -6.31 -6.56
C LYS A 134 -0.93 -7.44 -5.57
N SER A 135 -2.19 -7.71 -5.27
CA SER A 135 -2.66 -8.89 -4.53
C SER A 135 -2.43 -10.18 -5.33
N ALA A 136 -2.43 -10.08 -6.66
CA ALA A 136 -2.03 -11.12 -7.60
C ALA A 136 -1.40 -10.48 -8.84
N LEU A 137 -0.26 -11.01 -9.29
CA LEU A 137 0.48 -10.48 -10.45
C LEU A 137 -0.28 -10.77 -11.76
N THR A 138 -0.27 -9.79 -12.67
CA THR A 138 -0.86 -9.86 -14.02
C THR A 138 0.18 -9.57 -15.10
N PRO A 139 1.15 -10.49 -15.30
CA PRO A 139 2.54 -10.30 -15.82
C PRO A 139 2.90 -8.94 -16.45
N LEU A 140 2.58 -7.83 -15.81
CA LEU A 140 2.75 -6.49 -16.33
C LEU A 140 4.05 -5.94 -15.76
N GLU A 141 4.79 -5.16 -16.56
CA GLU A 141 6.03 -4.55 -16.10
C GLU A 141 5.77 -3.61 -14.92
N GLY A 142 6.53 -3.80 -13.84
CA GLY A 142 6.45 -2.99 -12.63
C GLY A 142 5.58 -3.58 -11.52
N GLU A 143 4.86 -4.68 -11.74
CA GLU A 143 4.03 -5.22 -10.65
C GLU A 143 4.87 -5.85 -9.54
N VAL A 144 4.43 -5.69 -8.29
CA VAL A 144 5.07 -6.22 -7.09
C VAL A 144 4.01 -6.90 -6.23
N LEU A 145 4.23 -8.17 -5.86
CA LEU A 145 3.24 -8.93 -5.09
C LEU A 145 3.17 -8.42 -3.65
N ILE A 146 1.96 -8.13 -3.17
CA ILE A 146 1.66 -7.87 -1.77
C ILE A 146 1.78 -9.20 -1.03
N GLY A 147 2.87 -9.38 -0.31
CA GLY A 147 3.10 -10.56 0.51
C GLY A 147 2.15 -10.66 1.71
N ALA A 148 2.21 -11.80 2.41
CA ALA A 148 1.41 -12.05 3.62
C ALA A 148 1.74 -11.11 4.80
N SER A 149 2.86 -10.39 4.74
CA SER A 149 3.28 -9.41 5.74
C SER A 149 3.87 -8.16 5.06
N ALA A 150 3.95 -7.06 5.80
CA ALA A 150 4.60 -5.84 5.34
C ALA A 150 6.09 -6.08 4.98
N GLU A 151 6.80 -6.87 5.77
CA GLU A 151 8.19 -7.24 5.49
C GLU A 151 8.32 -8.01 4.17
N THR A 152 7.41 -8.97 3.92
CA THR A 152 7.41 -9.72 2.66
C THR A 152 7.08 -8.82 1.47
N ALA A 153 6.13 -7.88 1.61
CA ALA A 153 5.83 -6.91 0.56
C ALA A 153 7.06 -6.03 0.24
N LEU A 154 7.74 -5.49 1.26
CA LEU A 154 8.95 -4.69 1.05
C LEU A 154 10.12 -5.51 0.48
N ALA A 155 10.25 -6.78 0.88
CA ALA A 155 11.22 -7.70 0.27
C ALA A 155 10.93 -7.94 -1.21
N ASN A 156 9.65 -8.09 -1.59
CA ASN A 156 9.24 -8.22 -2.99
C ASN A 156 9.54 -6.94 -3.80
N LEU A 157 9.35 -5.75 -3.21
CA LEU A 157 9.74 -4.49 -3.86
C LEU A 157 11.26 -4.37 -4.04
N LYS A 158 12.05 -4.75 -3.03
CA LYS A 158 13.51 -4.85 -3.16
C LYS A 158 13.90 -5.77 -4.31
N ASN A 159 13.29 -6.95 -4.35
CA ASN A 159 13.49 -7.95 -5.39
C ASN A 159 13.18 -7.38 -6.77
N ALA A 160 12.07 -6.63 -6.92
CA ALA A 160 11.72 -5.95 -8.16
C ALA A 160 12.73 -4.85 -8.56
N ILE A 161 13.20 -4.05 -7.60
CA ILE A 161 14.18 -2.97 -7.83
C ILE A 161 15.54 -3.55 -8.25
N ASN A 162 16.04 -4.56 -7.56
CA ASN A 162 17.34 -5.14 -7.85
C ASN A 162 17.29 -6.20 -8.95
N HIS A 163 16.09 -6.65 -9.34
CA HIS A 163 15.88 -7.87 -10.13
C HIS A 163 16.57 -9.08 -9.47
N GLU A 164 16.35 -9.20 -8.18
CA GLU A 164 16.76 -10.32 -7.31
C GLU A 164 15.49 -11.11 -6.93
N GLY A 165 15.56 -12.40 -6.61
CA GLY A 165 14.36 -13.21 -6.32
C GLY A 165 13.74 -13.89 -7.54
N VAL A 166 12.42 -14.14 -7.52
CA VAL A 166 11.73 -14.94 -8.53
C VAL A 166 10.69 -14.10 -9.31
N PRO A 167 10.99 -13.68 -10.55
CA PRO A 167 10.00 -13.08 -11.44
C PRO A 167 8.78 -13.98 -11.66
N GLY A 168 7.59 -13.40 -11.63
CA GLY A 168 6.31 -14.09 -11.71
C GLY A 168 5.79 -14.64 -10.38
N THR A 169 6.61 -14.64 -9.33
CA THR A 169 6.22 -15.03 -7.97
C THR A 169 6.28 -13.82 -7.03
N ASP A 170 7.43 -13.14 -6.99
CA ASP A 170 7.67 -12.02 -6.08
C ASP A 170 7.24 -10.69 -6.74
N TYR A 171 7.51 -10.55 -8.04
CA TYR A 171 7.28 -9.35 -8.84
C TYR A 171 7.23 -9.68 -10.34
N SER A 172 6.86 -8.72 -11.17
CA SER A 172 6.91 -8.78 -12.63
C SER A 172 7.71 -7.59 -13.17
N CYS A 173 9.01 -7.78 -13.38
CA CYS A 173 9.93 -6.77 -13.93
C CYS A 173 10.96 -7.47 -14.83
N ALA A 174 11.21 -6.94 -16.02
CA ALA A 174 12.12 -7.52 -17.00
C ALA A 174 13.61 -7.33 -16.66
N ALA A 175 13.94 -6.32 -15.85
CA ALA A 175 15.32 -6.01 -15.45
C ALA A 175 15.37 -5.17 -14.17
N ALA A 176 16.57 -5.07 -13.59
CA ALA A 176 16.87 -4.22 -12.44
C ALA A 176 16.63 -2.74 -12.76
N HIS A 177 16.25 -1.97 -11.75
CA HIS A 177 16.03 -0.53 -11.88
C HIS A 177 17.28 0.16 -12.44
N PRO A 178 17.19 1.02 -13.48
CA PRO A 178 18.36 1.59 -14.12
C PRO A 178 19.18 2.51 -13.21
N THR A 179 18.54 3.32 -12.37
CA THR A 179 19.18 4.40 -11.61
C THR A 179 19.33 4.19 -10.11
N VAL A 180 18.69 3.18 -9.51
CA VAL A 180 18.77 2.90 -8.05
C VAL A 180 19.01 1.43 -7.74
N THR A 181 19.42 1.15 -6.49
CA THR A 181 19.39 -0.17 -5.87
C THR A 181 18.66 -0.13 -4.53
N ALA A 182 18.04 -1.24 -4.16
CA ALA A 182 17.42 -1.47 -2.87
C ALA A 182 18.38 -2.27 -1.97
N THR A 183 18.49 -1.90 -0.70
CA THR A 183 19.53 -2.45 0.20
C THR A 183 18.93 -3.12 1.43
N ALA A 184 18.82 -2.41 2.55
CA ALA A 184 18.27 -2.93 3.79
C ALA A 184 16.73 -2.95 3.75
N VAL A 185 16.15 -4.06 4.19
CA VAL A 185 14.70 -4.21 4.43
C VAL A 185 14.52 -4.50 5.91
N THR A 186 13.52 -3.86 6.51
CA THR A 186 12.99 -4.18 7.84
C THR A 186 11.50 -4.45 7.74
N ALA A 187 10.84 -4.73 8.86
CA ALA A 187 9.40 -4.91 8.89
C ALA A 187 8.59 -3.67 8.43
N THR A 188 9.20 -2.48 8.44
CA THR A 188 8.51 -1.21 8.13
C THR A 188 9.26 -0.29 7.17
N THR A 189 10.49 -0.62 6.77
CA THR A 189 11.31 0.27 5.93
C THR A 189 12.09 -0.48 4.87
N LEU A 190 12.27 0.17 3.71
CA LEU A 190 13.16 -0.24 2.65
C LEU A 190 14.13 0.90 2.33
N ALA A 191 15.44 0.64 2.38
CA ALA A 191 16.45 1.61 1.99
C ALA A 191 16.75 1.53 0.48
N VAL A 192 16.58 2.65 -0.23
CA VAL A 192 16.88 2.80 -1.66
C VAL A 192 18.03 3.79 -1.84
N ALA A 193 18.99 3.45 -2.70
CA ALA A 193 20.18 4.25 -2.96
C ALA A 193 20.38 4.50 -4.46
N ALA A 194 20.79 5.71 -4.83
CA ALA A 194 21.17 6.03 -6.19
C ALA A 194 22.42 5.26 -6.63
N LYS A 195 22.43 4.78 -7.88
CA LYS A 195 23.61 4.17 -8.52
C LYS A 195 24.66 5.22 -8.90
N ILE A 196 24.20 6.43 -9.22
CA ILE A 196 25.05 7.59 -9.50
C ILE A 196 25.28 8.39 -8.22
N LYS A 197 26.46 8.96 -8.08
CA LYS A 197 26.87 9.73 -6.91
C LYS A 197 26.37 11.17 -6.96
N GLY A 198 26.42 11.82 -5.80
CA GLY A 198 26.30 13.27 -5.70
C GLY A 198 24.94 13.86 -6.07
N ASP A 199 24.98 15.12 -6.46
CA ASP A 199 23.82 15.96 -6.78
C ASP A 199 22.95 15.37 -7.90
N ALA A 200 23.55 14.65 -8.83
CA ALA A 200 22.80 13.99 -9.90
C ALA A 200 21.92 12.85 -9.34
N GLY A 201 22.45 12.05 -8.40
CA GLY A 201 21.67 11.02 -7.70
C GLY A 201 20.59 11.63 -6.80
N ASN A 202 20.89 12.75 -6.15
CA ASN A 202 19.93 13.50 -5.33
C ASN A 202 18.76 14.10 -6.15
N LYS A 203 18.84 14.13 -7.48
CA LYS A 203 17.76 14.60 -8.36
C LYS A 203 16.80 13.48 -8.80
N ILE A 204 17.06 12.23 -8.45
CA ILE A 204 16.15 11.13 -8.74
C ILE A 204 14.86 11.36 -7.96
N ALA A 205 13.77 11.57 -8.69
CA ALA A 205 12.46 11.81 -8.11
C ALA A 205 11.87 10.54 -7.49
N THR A 206 11.11 10.72 -6.43
CA THR A 206 10.37 9.66 -5.74
C THR A 206 8.95 10.15 -5.47
N THR A 207 7.97 9.33 -5.83
CA THR A 207 6.56 9.58 -5.52
C THR A 207 5.84 8.29 -5.21
N GLU A 208 4.72 8.40 -4.54
CA GLU A 208 3.79 7.35 -4.18
C GLU A 208 2.38 7.85 -4.41
N THR A 209 1.44 6.95 -4.68
CA THR A 209 0.03 7.32 -4.83
C THR A 209 -0.76 7.21 -3.53
N GLU A 210 -0.18 6.60 -2.49
CA GLU A 210 -0.89 6.39 -1.23
C GLU A 210 -1.05 7.70 -0.45
N THR A 211 -2.29 8.01 -0.08
CA THR A 211 -2.71 9.24 0.60
C THR A 211 -3.72 8.91 1.69
N GLY A 212 -3.53 9.41 2.92
CA GLY A 212 -4.51 9.23 4.00
C GLY A 212 -3.92 9.18 5.40
N ALA A 213 -4.76 8.89 6.41
CA ALA A 213 -4.33 8.78 7.81
C ALA A 213 -3.64 7.44 8.15
N GLU A 214 -3.69 6.48 7.24
CA GLU A 214 -3.18 5.11 7.37
C GLU A 214 -2.12 4.83 6.29
N GLU A 215 -1.18 5.77 6.06
CA GLU A 215 -0.11 5.63 5.06
C GLU A 215 0.67 4.30 5.29
N HIS A 216 0.56 3.34 4.37
CA HIS A 216 1.32 2.09 4.41
C HIS A 216 2.69 2.21 3.74
N VAL A 217 2.84 3.08 2.74
CA VAL A 217 4.10 3.43 2.08
C VAL A 217 4.21 4.94 1.90
N SER A 218 5.30 5.53 2.37
CA SER A 218 5.60 6.94 2.14
C SER A 218 7.09 7.21 1.88
N TRP A 219 7.36 8.21 1.06
CA TRP A 219 8.67 8.81 0.92
C TRP A 219 8.78 10.05 1.79
N ALA A 220 9.88 10.18 2.53
CA ALA A 220 10.12 11.37 3.35
C ALA A 220 10.35 12.65 2.52
N ALA A 221 10.65 12.52 1.23
CA ALA A 221 10.94 13.62 0.32
C ALA A 221 10.58 13.25 -1.13
N THR A 222 10.44 14.25 -1.98
CA THR A 222 10.14 14.08 -3.42
C THR A 222 11.35 13.67 -4.26
N THR A 223 12.55 13.62 -3.68
CA THR A 223 13.78 13.15 -4.33
C THR A 223 14.67 12.41 -3.34
N LEU A 224 15.59 11.58 -3.87
CA LEU A 224 16.65 10.98 -3.06
C LEU A 224 17.59 12.05 -2.47
N ALA A 225 18.29 11.70 -1.39
CA ALA A 225 19.21 12.59 -0.70
C ALA A 225 20.44 11.85 -0.17
N GLY A 226 21.44 12.61 0.31
CA GLY A 226 22.64 12.08 0.96
C GLY A 226 23.78 11.66 0.03
N GLY A 227 23.64 11.87 -1.28
CA GLY A 227 24.71 11.68 -2.25
C GLY A 227 25.86 12.68 -2.04
N ILE A 228 27.10 12.19 -2.08
CA ILE A 228 28.33 13.01 -2.07
C ILE A 228 28.89 13.05 -3.48
N ASP A 229 29.20 14.26 -3.99
CA ASP A 229 29.82 14.44 -5.29
C ASP A 229 31.18 13.75 -5.39
N GLY A 230 31.47 13.19 -6.56
CA GLY A 230 32.83 12.80 -6.91
C GLY A 230 33.72 14.02 -7.11
N THR A 231 35.03 13.87 -6.87
CA THR A 231 36.01 14.93 -7.11
C THR A 231 36.30 15.08 -8.61
N PRO A 232 36.01 16.21 -9.27
CA PRO A 232 36.35 16.38 -10.68
C PRO A 232 37.87 16.31 -10.91
N GLY A 233 38.28 15.83 -12.09
CA GLY A 233 39.69 15.85 -12.48
C GLY A 233 39.93 15.49 -13.95
N VAL A 234 41.08 15.87 -14.50
CA VAL A 234 41.50 15.49 -15.85
C VAL A 234 42.37 14.24 -15.84
N LYS A 235 42.50 13.55 -16.98
CA LYS A 235 43.35 12.34 -17.08
C LYS A 235 44.79 12.66 -16.65
N ASN A 236 45.34 11.80 -15.79
CA ASN A 236 46.65 11.90 -15.15
C ASN A 236 46.82 13.08 -14.19
N GLU A 237 45.74 13.78 -13.82
CA GLU A 237 45.80 14.75 -12.74
C GLU A 237 46.21 14.05 -11.44
N THR A 238 47.09 14.70 -10.69
CA THR A 238 47.53 14.22 -9.39
C THR A 238 47.21 15.24 -8.32
N CYS A 239 46.78 14.75 -7.16
CA CYS A 239 46.62 15.54 -5.95
C CYS A 239 47.12 14.73 -4.75
N THR A 240 47.45 15.40 -3.66
CA THR A 240 48.01 14.76 -2.46
C THR A 240 47.33 15.30 -1.21
N ASP A 241 47.17 14.45 -0.21
CA ASP A 241 46.96 14.88 1.16
C ASP A 241 48.12 14.41 2.06
N GLY A 242 47.96 14.45 3.38
CA GLY A 242 49.01 14.04 4.31
C GLY A 242 49.32 12.53 4.32
N ALA A 243 48.49 11.69 3.69
CA ALA A 243 48.61 10.24 3.71
C ALA A 243 48.71 9.60 2.31
N TYR A 244 48.11 10.23 1.29
CA TYR A 244 47.92 9.63 -0.02
C TYR A 244 48.34 10.55 -1.17
N LEU A 245 48.90 9.94 -2.22
CA LEU A 245 48.92 10.47 -3.58
C LEU A 245 47.73 9.90 -4.35
N TYR A 246 46.95 10.77 -4.95
CA TYR A 246 45.83 10.43 -5.81
C TYR A 246 46.21 10.65 -7.27
N VAL A 247 45.75 9.75 -8.14
CA VAL A 247 45.93 9.84 -9.60
C VAL A 247 44.60 9.60 -10.28
N CYS A 248 44.19 10.56 -11.10
CA CYS A 248 43.00 10.46 -11.94
C CYS A 248 43.35 9.63 -13.19
N THR A 249 42.85 8.41 -13.30
CA THR A 249 43.29 7.48 -14.37
C THR A 249 42.71 7.83 -15.73
N VAL A 250 41.57 8.54 -15.75
CA VAL A 250 40.84 9.06 -16.90
C VAL A 250 40.09 10.32 -16.40
N ALA A 251 39.64 11.21 -17.29
CA ALA A 251 38.82 12.35 -16.88
C ALA A 251 37.67 11.89 -15.95
N ASN A 252 37.51 12.57 -14.81
CA ASN A 252 36.53 12.28 -13.79
C ASN A 252 35.57 13.46 -13.67
N THR A 253 34.29 13.22 -13.86
CA THR A 253 33.24 14.20 -13.56
C THR A 253 32.75 14.04 -12.12
N VAL A 254 31.80 14.86 -11.68
CA VAL A 254 31.16 14.73 -10.37
C VAL A 254 30.41 13.40 -10.17
N THR A 255 30.13 12.65 -11.25
CA THR A 255 29.42 11.36 -11.19
C THR A 255 30.31 10.12 -11.28
N ASP A 256 31.59 10.28 -11.61
CA ASP A 256 32.51 9.16 -11.92
C ASP A 256 33.33 8.68 -10.71
N SER A 257 34.10 7.59 -10.87
CA SER A 257 34.97 7.01 -9.85
C SER A 257 36.35 6.60 -10.37
N ASN A 258 37.02 7.54 -11.05
CA ASN A 258 38.27 7.33 -11.78
C ASN A 258 39.53 7.71 -10.99
N TRP A 259 39.41 8.03 -9.70
CA TRP A 259 40.55 8.27 -8.83
C TRP A 259 41.11 6.98 -8.24
N ARG A 260 42.43 6.84 -8.26
CA ARG A 260 43.20 5.82 -7.54
C ARG A 260 44.07 6.52 -6.50
N ARG A 261 44.35 5.84 -5.39
CA ARG A 261 45.23 6.36 -4.33
C ARG A 261 46.40 5.42 -4.08
N LEU A 262 47.53 5.98 -3.68
CA LEU A 262 48.73 5.30 -3.19
C LEU A 262 49.14 5.91 -1.86
N ASP A 263 49.51 5.09 -0.87
CA ASP A 263 50.08 5.58 0.40
C ASP A 263 51.42 6.27 0.16
N LEU A 264 51.61 7.46 0.75
CA LEU A 264 52.85 8.24 0.63
C LEU A 264 54.03 7.64 1.42
N GLY A 265 53.77 6.70 2.33
CA GLY A 265 54.79 6.08 3.17
C GLY A 265 55.39 7.05 4.19
N SER A 266 56.59 6.74 4.69
CA SER A 266 57.31 7.59 5.64
C SER A 266 58.09 8.70 4.94
N ALA A 267 58.15 9.88 5.56
CA ALA A 267 59.04 10.95 5.11
C ALA A 267 60.51 10.55 5.34
N TYR A 268 61.36 10.81 4.35
CA TYR A 268 62.81 10.64 4.43
C TYR A 268 63.48 12.01 4.29
N TYR A 269 64.53 12.23 5.09
CA TYR A 269 65.34 13.46 5.11
C TYR A 269 66.65 13.27 4.35
#